data_AF-A0A0B7MBL8-F1
#
_entry.id   AF-A0A0B7MBL8-F1
#
_cell.length_a   1.000
_cell.length_b   1.000
_cell.length_c   1.000
_cell.angle_alpha   90.00
_cell.angle_beta   90.00
_cell.angle_gamma   90.00
#
_symmetry.space_group_name_H-M   'P 1'
#
loop_
_entity.id
_entity.type
_entity.pdbx_description
1 polymer ?
#
loop_
_entity_poly.entity_id
_entity_poly.type
_entity_poly.pdbx_seq_one_letter_code
_entity_poly.pdbx_strand_id
1 'polypeptide(L)'
;MIEDKMFKKPLLFFLIFLLSISLFVNYQYYKVCQEKEKQFSIFLNDFYSEVDRSILLLDTLIQEEPADDRLNSALIGLTHHLKILDHMLSRTPHYMDGINGGPNDIGVTASIINSGTNYRGHNIPPFRNEGILSQNELAFLKAFEAYMKNIHDRLTEETDKFRSNRDINKYEFNKIISDTVMKDIYYPFFLDEYINCGSEWGNVQLSK
;
A
#
# COMPACT_ATOMS: atom_id res chain seq x y z
N MET A 1 41.48 37.93 45.22
CA MET A 1 40.06 37.52 45.26
C MET A 1 39.20 38.35 44.27
N ILE A 2 39.70 38.62 43.05
CA ILE A 2 39.01 39.45 42.04
C ILE A 2 38.93 38.74 40.66
N GLU A 3 39.88 37.87 40.33
CA GLU A 3 39.90 37.13 39.04
C GLU A 3 38.71 36.18 38.83
N ASP A 4 38.16 35.62 39.91
CA ASP A 4 37.10 34.61 39.83
C ASP A 4 35.73 35.18 39.39
N LYS A 5 35.56 36.51 39.38
CA LYS A 5 34.33 37.17 38.87
C LYS A 5 34.43 37.59 37.40
N MET A 6 35.64 37.79 36.86
CA MET A 6 35.81 38.25 35.47
C MET A 6 35.61 37.10 34.46
N PHE A 7 36.03 35.87 34.78
CA PHE A 7 35.87 34.72 33.87
C PHE A 7 34.45 34.13 33.86
N LYS A 8 33.67 34.29 34.94
CA LYS A 8 32.32 33.69 35.06
C LYS A 8 31.29 34.35 34.14
N LYS A 9 31.41 35.65 33.86
CA LYS A 9 30.47 36.37 32.99
C LYS A 9 30.56 35.95 31.51
N PRO A 10 31.73 35.95 30.85
CA PRO A 10 31.83 35.50 29.47
C PRO A 10 31.52 34.00 29.32
N LEU A 11 31.89 33.18 30.32
CA LEU A 11 31.50 31.76 30.36
C LEU A 11 29.97 31.60 30.42
N LEU A 12 29.28 32.39 31.25
CA LEU A 12 27.82 32.39 31.33
C LEU A 12 27.18 32.79 29.99
N PHE A 13 27.66 33.85 29.34
CA PHE A 13 27.16 34.26 28.03
C PHE A 13 27.40 33.18 26.96
N PHE A 14 28.56 32.54 26.97
CA PHE A 14 28.86 31.43 26.06
C PHE A 14 27.95 30.22 26.30
N LEU A 15 27.68 29.87 27.56
CA LEU A 15 26.74 28.80 27.92
C LEU A 15 25.32 29.12 27.47
N ILE A 16 24.84 30.35 27.70
CA ILE A 16 23.52 30.79 27.24
C ILE A 16 23.43 30.70 25.71
N PHE A 17 24.46 31.14 24.99
CA PHE A 17 24.53 31.07 23.54
C PHE A 17 24.48 29.62 23.02
N LEU A 18 25.27 28.71 23.62
CA LEU A 18 25.21 27.28 23.27
C LEU A 18 23.83 26.67 23.55
N LEU A 19 23.19 27.05 24.66
CA LEU A 19 21.88 26.56 25.02
C LEU A 19 20.80 27.08 24.05
N SER A 20 20.91 28.32 23.59
CA SER A 20 20.07 28.87 22.52
C SER A 20 20.24 28.14 21.19
N ILE A 21 21.47 27.81 20.79
CA ILE A 21 21.73 27.01 19.58
C ILE A 21 21.11 25.61 19.73
N SER A 22 21.33 24.96 20.87
CA SER A 22 20.78 23.63 21.15
C SER A 22 19.25 23.63 21.09
N LEU A 23 18.60 24.64 21.67
CA LEU A 23 17.14 24.79 21.60
C LEU A 23 16.65 25.00 20.17
N PHE A 24 17.35 25.83 19.39
CA PHE A 24 17.00 26.07 17.99
C PHE A 24 17.11 24.79 17.15
N VAL A 25 18.22 24.06 17.27
CA VAL A 25 18.42 22.79 16.56
C VAL A 25 17.36 21.76 16.97
N ASN A 26 17.09 21.62 18.26
CA ASN A 26 16.08 20.69 18.75
C ASN A 26 14.66 21.05 18.28
N TYR A 27 14.33 22.35 18.24
CA TYR A 27 13.06 22.82 17.69
C TYR A 27 12.92 22.54 16.19
N GLN A 28 13.97 22.79 15.40
CA GLN A 28 13.97 22.45 13.97
C GLN A 28 13.83 20.95 13.75
N TYR A 29 14.54 20.14 14.54
CA TYR A 29 14.41 18.69 14.51
C TYR A 29 12.97 18.24 14.82
N TYR A 30 12.39 18.74 15.90
CA TYR A 30 11.00 18.47 16.28
C TYR A 30 10.01 18.84 15.15
N LYS A 31 10.19 20.01 14.53
CA LYS A 31 9.34 20.47 13.42
C LYS A 31 9.44 19.53 12.21
N VAL A 32 10.64 19.09 11.84
CA VAL A 32 10.85 18.13 10.75
C VAL A 32 10.19 16.79 11.08
N CYS A 33 10.31 16.31 12.32
CA CYS A 33 9.64 15.07 12.76
C CYS A 33 8.11 15.19 12.65
N GLN A 34 7.51 16.29 13.14
CA GLN A 34 6.07 16.50 13.02
C GLN A 34 5.60 16.53 11.57
N GLU A 35 6.33 17.22 10.68
CA GLU A 35 5.96 17.29 9.28
C GLU A 35 6.02 15.91 8.61
N LYS A 36 7.03 15.10 8.92
CA LYS A 36 7.13 13.72 8.44
C LYS A 36 5.99 12.84 8.96
N GLU A 37 5.54 13.02 10.20
CA GLU A 37 4.38 12.27 10.73
C GLU A 37 3.08 12.68 10.03
N LYS A 38 2.89 13.99 9.83
CA LYS A 38 1.72 14.50 9.09
C LYS A 38 1.67 13.99 7.66
N GLN A 39 2.80 14.02 6.95
CA GLN A 39 2.89 13.50 5.58
C GLN A 39 2.57 12.00 5.52
N PHE A 40 3.04 11.23 6.49
CA PHE A 40 2.72 9.81 6.58
C PHE A 40 1.25 9.57 6.88
N SER A 41 0.64 10.32 7.80
CA SER A 41 -0.79 10.21 8.09
C SER A 41 -1.66 10.49 6.86
N ILE A 42 -1.29 11.51 6.05
CA ILE A 42 -1.97 11.80 4.78
C ILE A 42 -1.80 10.63 3.80
N PHE A 43 -0.55 10.19 3.58
CA PHE A 43 -0.26 9.05 2.70
C PHE A 43 -1.04 7.79 3.10
N LEU A 44 -1.06 7.47 4.40
CA LEU A 44 -1.73 6.31 4.94
C LEU A 44 -3.23 6.37 4.68
N ASN A 45 -3.84 7.53 4.94
CA ASN A 45 -5.26 7.73 4.72
C ASN A 45 -5.64 7.61 3.23
N ASP A 46 -4.83 8.20 2.34
CA ASP A 46 -4.99 8.06 0.89
C ASP A 46 -4.85 6.59 0.49
N PHE A 47 -3.88 5.87 1.05
CA PHE A 47 -3.63 4.46 0.74
C PHE A 47 -4.83 3.58 1.12
N TYR A 48 -5.37 3.74 2.33
CA TYR A 48 -6.60 3.05 2.74
C TYR A 48 -7.75 3.35 1.78
N SER A 49 -7.96 4.62 1.44
CA SER A 49 -9.05 5.01 0.56
C SER A 49 -8.93 4.36 -0.82
N GLU A 50 -7.71 4.23 -1.35
CA GLU A 50 -7.47 3.60 -2.64
C GLU A 50 -7.62 2.06 -2.59
N VAL A 51 -7.25 1.43 -1.47
CA VAL A 51 -7.52 -0.01 -1.21
C VAL A 51 -9.03 -0.25 -1.15
N ASP A 52 -9.77 0.50 -0.33
CA ASP A 52 -11.23 0.41 -0.19
C ASP A 52 -11.93 0.60 -1.53
N ARG A 53 -11.48 1.61 -2.30
CA ARG A 53 -12.03 1.89 -3.62
C ARG A 53 -11.80 0.75 -4.60
N SER A 54 -10.61 0.15 -4.57
CA SER A 54 -10.26 -0.98 -5.44
C SER A 54 -11.07 -2.23 -5.08
N ILE A 55 -11.26 -2.51 -3.80
CA ILE A 55 -12.12 -3.60 -3.31
C ILE A 55 -13.56 -3.40 -3.79
N LEU A 56 -14.11 -2.19 -3.61
CA LEU A 56 -15.47 -1.89 -4.07
C LEU A 56 -15.64 -2.12 -5.58
N LEU A 57 -14.66 -1.70 -6.39
CA LEU A 57 -14.71 -1.89 -7.84
C LEU A 57 -14.61 -3.37 -8.23
N LEU A 58 -13.82 -4.16 -7.50
CA LEU A 58 -13.76 -5.62 -7.66
C LEU A 58 -15.10 -6.27 -7.30
N ASP A 59 -15.66 -5.93 -6.13
CA ASP A 59 -16.98 -6.41 -5.68
C ASP A 59 -18.05 -6.11 -6.75
N THR A 60 -18.08 -4.88 -7.28
CA THR A 60 -19.01 -4.49 -8.35
C THR A 60 -18.80 -5.30 -9.63
N LEU A 61 -17.57 -5.47 -10.10
CA LEU A 61 -17.26 -6.28 -11.29
C LEU A 61 -17.70 -7.74 -11.14
N ILE A 62 -17.50 -8.30 -9.94
CA ILE A 62 -17.78 -9.72 -9.64
C ILE A 62 -19.28 -9.97 -9.43
N GLN A 63 -20.01 -9.02 -8.82
CA GLN A 63 -21.41 -9.20 -8.48
C GLN A 63 -22.37 -8.77 -9.59
N GLU A 64 -22.07 -7.66 -10.28
CA GLU A 64 -22.95 -7.12 -11.32
C GLU A 64 -22.68 -7.73 -12.69
N GLU A 65 -21.52 -8.37 -12.88
CA GLU A 65 -21.07 -8.97 -14.15
C GLU A 65 -21.38 -8.07 -15.36
N PRO A 66 -20.87 -6.83 -15.38
CA PRO A 66 -21.20 -5.89 -16.43
C PRO A 66 -20.73 -6.41 -17.79
N ALA A 67 -21.43 -6.01 -18.84
CA ALA A 67 -21.11 -6.35 -20.21
C ALA A 67 -20.76 -5.11 -21.05
N ASP A 68 -20.09 -5.35 -22.18
CA ASP A 68 -19.71 -4.41 -23.23
C ASP A 68 -19.00 -3.16 -22.67
N ASP A 69 -19.51 -1.97 -22.99
CA ASP A 69 -18.93 -0.69 -22.60
C ASP A 69 -18.90 -0.50 -21.09
N ARG A 70 -19.84 -1.10 -20.35
CA ARG A 70 -19.86 -1.03 -18.88
C ARG A 70 -18.71 -1.84 -18.29
N LEU A 71 -18.45 -3.02 -18.84
CA LEU A 71 -17.30 -3.84 -18.46
C LEU A 71 -16.00 -3.09 -18.71
N ASN A 72 -15.84 -2.54 -19.92
CA ASN A 72 -14.66 -1.78 -20.30
C ASN A 72 -14.43 -0.60 -19.36
N SER A 73 -15.47 0.17 -19.06
CA SER A 73 -15.41 1.30 -18.14
C SER A 73 -15.02 0.88 -16.72
N ALA A 74 -15.61 -0.22 -16.22
CA ALA A 74 -15.32 -0.75 -14.90
C ALA A 74 -13.87 -1.28 -14.80
N LEU A 75 -13.37 -2.00 -15.81
CA LEU A 75 -11.98 -2.46 -15.86
C LEU A 75 -10.98 -1.31 -16.01
N ILE A 76 -11.33 -0.24 -16.75
CA ILE A 76 -10.50 0.98 -16.81
C ILE A 76 -10.44 1.62 -15.42
N GLY A 77 -11.58 1.78 -14.75
CA GLY A 77 -11.66 2.33 -13.40
C GLY A 77 -10.81 1.51 -12.41
N LEU A 78 -11.01 0.20 -12.36
CA LEU A 78 -10.24 -0.70 -11.51
C LEU A 78 -8.74 -0.55 -11.77
N THR A 79 -8.31 -0.74 -13.02
CA THR A 79 -6.87 -0.70 -13.34
C THR A 79 -6.23 0.67 -13.12
N HIS A 80 -7.00 1.76 -13.16
CA HIS A 80 -6.53 3.09 -12.78
C HIS A 80 -6.18 3.17 -11.29
N HIS A 81 -7.10 2.73 -10.42
CA HIS A 81 -6.88 2.72 -8.97
C HIS A 81 -5.75 1.76 -8.55
N LEU A 82 -5.66 0.58 -9.19
CA LEU A 82 -4.52 -0.33 -8.95
C LEU A 82 -3.18 0.30 -9.33
N LYS A 83 -3.12 1.08 -10.42
CA LYS A 83 -1.89 1.81 -10.81
C LYS A 83 -1.56 2.95 -9.84
N ILE A 84 -2.56 3.59 -9.25
CA ILE A 84 -2.33 4.57 -8.18
C ILE A 84 -1.70 3.86 -6.97
N LEU A 85 -2.26 2.74 -6.53
CA LEU A 85 -1.71 1.93 -5.43
C LEU A 85 -0.27 1.46 -5.73
N ASP A 86 -0.02 0.89 -6.91
CA ASP A 86 1.32 0.50 -7.36
C ASP A 86 2.30 1.68 -7.30
N HIS A 87 1.88 2.85 -7.78
CA HIS A 87 2.69 4.05 -7.73
C HIS A 87 2.94 4.54 -6.29
N MET A 88 1.94 4.48 -5.41
CA MET A 88 2.09 4.80 -3.98
C MET A 88 3.11 3.87 -3.31
N LEU A 89 3.04 2.57 -3.61
CA LEU A 89 3.95 1.54 -3.11
C LEU A 89 5.37 1.69 -3.65
N SER A 90 5.52 2.11 -4.90
CA SER A 90 6.83 2.40 -5.48
C SER A 90 7.52 3.61 -4.81
N ARG A 91 6.73 4.51 -4.23
CA ARG A 91 7.17 5.73 -3.54
C ARG A 91 7.28 5.58 -2.03
N THR A 92 6.92 4.42 -1.49
CA THR A 92 7.15 4.03 -0.09
C THR A 92 8.56 4.38 0.42
N PRO A 93 9.66 4.23 -0.35
CA PRO A 93 11.00 4.61 0.12
C PRO A 93 11.16 6.11 0.48
N HIS A 94 10.31 7.00 -0.05
CA HIS A 94 10.37 8.44 0.27
C HIS A 94 9.76 8.79 1.63
N TYR A 95 8.89 7.92 2.13
CA TYR A 95 8.22 8.09 3.41
C TYR A 95 8.71 7.10 4.47
N MET A 96 9.51 6.10 4.06
CA MET A 96 9.78 4.89 4.84
C MET A 96 11.20 4.36 4.60
N ASP A 97 11.94 4.13 5.69
CA ASP A 97 13.27 3.52 5.65
C ASP A 97 13.17 1.99 5.53
N GLY A 98 13.96 1.39 4.65
CA GLY A 98 14.16 -0.07 4.59
C GLY A 98 13.32 -0.86 3.59
N ILE A 99 12.35 -0.23 2.90
CA ILE A 99 11.65 -0.82 1.76
C ILE A 99 12.23 -0.22 0.50
N ASN A 100 12.89 -1.03 -0.34
CA ASN A 100 13.24 -0.61 -1.68
C ASN A 100 12.01 -0.83 -2.55
N GLY A 101 11.48 0.24 -3.15
CA GLY A 101 10.35 0.15 -4.06
C GLY A 101 10.64 -0.93 -5.11
N GLY A 102 9.69 -1.83 -5.29
CA GLY A 102 9.85 -3.03 -6.10
C GLY A 102 8.55 -3.43 -6.79
N PRO A 103 8.62 -4.38 -7.74
CA PRO A 103 7.43 -4.93 -8.36
C PRO A 103 6.55 -5.55 -7.26
N ASN A 104 5.26 -5.25 -7.32
CA ASN A 104 4.24 -5.77 -6.40
C ASN A 104 3.09 -6.37 -7.22
N ASP A 105 2.34 -7.27 -6.58
CA ASP A 105 1.27 -8.00 -7.24
C ASP A 105 0.12 -7.11 -7.71
N ILE A 106 -0.07 -5.92 -7.12
CA ILE A 106 -1.11 -4.96 -7.53
C ILE A 106 -0.79 -4.39 -8.92
N GLY A 107 0.43 -3.90 -9.12
CA GLY A 107 0.89 -3.39 -10.42
C GLY A 107 0.91 -4.47 -11.50
N VAL A 108 1.37 -5.68 -11.15
CA VAL A 108 1.38 -6.84 -12.06
C VAL A 108 -0.05 -7.21 -12.47
N THR A 109 -0.99 -7.24 -11.53
CA THR A 109 -2.40 -7.52 -11.80
C THR A 109 -3.03 -6.49 -12.74
N ALA A 110 -2.77 -5.20 -12.52
CA ALA A 110 -3.22 -4.15 -13.42
C ALA A 110 -2.68 -4.31 -14.85
N SER A 111 -1.46 -4.83 -15.00
CA SER A 111 -0.87 -5.16 -16.30
C SER A 111 -1.55 -6.36 -16.94
N ILE A 112 -1.77 -7.44 -16.20
CA ILE A 112 -2.43 -8.66 -16.70
C ILE A 112 -3.84 -8.34 -17.22
N ILE A 113 -4.64 -7.60 -16.43
CA ILE A 113 -6.01 -7.23 -16.83
C ILE A 113 -6.01 -6.42 -18.15
N ASN A 114 -5.08 -5.48 -18.30
CA ASN A 114 -5.03 -4.56 -19.45
C ASN A 114 -4.38 -5.17 -20.70
N SER A 115 -3.39 -6.02 -20.54
CA SER A 115 -2.49 -6.42 -21.62
C SER A 115 -2.34 -7.92 -21.78
N GLY A 116 -2.91 -8.71 -20.87
CA GLY A 116 -2.74 -10.15 -20.83
C GLY A 116 -1.33 -10.55 -20.40
N THR A 117 -1.05 -11.85 -20.42
CA THR A 117 0.26 -12.41 -20.13
C THR A 117 0.41 -13.82 -20.72
N ASN A 118 1.63 -14.35 -20.75
CA ASN A 118 1.88 -15.76 -20.96
C ASN A 118 2.34 -16.39 -19.64
N TYR A 119 1.68 -17.46 -19.21
CA TYR A 119 1.99 -18.12 -17.94
C TYR A 119 1.90 -19.64 -18.09
N ARG A 120 2.99 -20.35 -17.76
CA ARG A 120 3.12 -21.82 -17.87
C ARG A 120 2.70 -22.40 -19.23
N GLY A 121 2.94 -21.67 -20.31
CA GLY A 121 2.57 -22.08 -21.66
C GLY A 121 1.11 -21.76 -22.06
N HIS A 122 0.32 -21.17 -21.16
CA HIS A 122 -1.01 -20.65 -21.44
C HIS A 122 -0.94 -19.16 -21.79
N ASN A 123 -1.60 -18.79 -22.88
CA ASN A 123 -1.81 -17.38 -23.24
C ASN A 123 -3.09 -16.88 -22.55
N ILE A 124 -2.93 -15.87 -21.70
CA ILE A 124 -4.02 -15.25 -20.95
C ILE A 124 -4.29 -13.90 -21.63
N PRO A 125 -5.41 -13.75 -22.35
CA PRO A 125 -5.73 -12.51 -23.04
C PRO A 125 -6.08 -11.37 -22.05
N PRO A 126 -6.06 -10.11 -22.51
CA PRO A 126 -6.63 -9.00 -21.77
C PRO A 126 -8.12 -9.22 -21.48
N PHE A 127 -8.59 -8.76 -20.32
CA PHE A 127 -9.96 -9.04 -19.84
C PHE A 127 -11.06 -8.26 -20.59
N ARG A 128 -10.67 -7.46 -21.59
CA ARG A 128 -11.56 -6.62 -22.40
C ARG A 128 -11.89 -7.25 -23.76
N ASN A 129 -11.32 -8.41 -24.09
CA ASN A 129 -11.38 -8.95 -25.45
C ASN A 129 -12.77 -9.39 -25.88
N GLU A 130 -13.61 -9.88 -24.96
CA GLU A 130 -14.86 -10.58 -25.31
C GLU A 130 -16.14 -9.81 -24.93
N GLY A 131 -16.00 -8.61 -24.36
CA GLY A 131 -17.14 -7.79 -23.91
C GLY A 131 -17.88 -8.34 -22.69
N ILE A 132 -17.57 -9.55 -22.22
CA ILE A 132 -18.10 -10.15 -20.99
C ILE A 132 -16.95 -10.77 -20.20
N LEU A 133 -17.10 -10.86 -18.87
CA LEU A 133 -16.15 -11.62 -18.06
C LEU A 133 -16.43 -13.12 -18.24
N SER A 134 -15.42 -13.84 -18.69
CA SER A 134 -15.41 -15.31 -18.68
C SER A 134 -15.31 -15.85 -17.25
N GLN A 135 -15.66 -17.12 -17.06
CA GLN A 135 -15.54 -17.78 -15.75
C GLN A 135 -14.09 -17.76 -15.21
N ASN A 136 -13.10 -17.85 -16.10
CA ASN A 136 -11.68 -17.83 -15.77
C ASN A 136 -11.26 -16.44 -15.26
N GLU A 137 -11.70 -15.38 -15.93
CA GLU A 137 -11.47 -13.99 -15.51
C GLU A 137 -12.15 -13.71 -14.17
N LEU A 138 -13.37 -14.23 -13.97
CA LEU A 138 -14.08 -14.11 -12.70
C LEU A 138 -13.35 -14.83 -11.56
N ALA A 139 -12.81 -16.03 -11.80
CA ALA A 139 -12.00 -16.77 -10.82
C ALA A 139 -10.73 -15.99 -10.43
N PHE A 140 -10.04 -15.43 -11.43
CA PHE A 140 -8.89 -14.55 -11.20
C PHE A 140 -9.28 -13.34 -10.34
N LEU A 141 -10.36 -12.63 -10.69
CA LEU A 141 -10.77 -11.42 -9.98
C LEU A 141 -11.16 -11.72 -8.53
N LYS A 142 -11.83 -12.85 -8.26
CA LYS A 142 -12.16 -13.30 -6.89
C LYS A 142 -10.92 -13.63 -6.06
N ALA A 143 -9.93 -14.29 -6.66
CA ALA A 143 -8.66 -14.57 -5.98
C ALA A 143 -7.91 -13.27 -5.63
N PHE A 144 -7.90 -12.31 -6.56
CA PHE A 144 -7.28 -11.01 -6.34
C PHE A 144 -8.06 -10.14 -5.33
N GLU A 145 -9.38 -10.19 -5.34
CA GLU A 145 -10.25 -9.54 -4.36
C GLU A 145 -9.97 -10.06 -2.94
N ALA A 146 -9.84 -11.37 -2.76
CA ALA A 146 -9.46 -11.96 -1.47
C ALA A 146 -8.08 -11.46 -0.99
N TYR A 147 -7.12 -11.32 -1.91
CA TYR A 147 -5.83 -10.72 -1.62
C TYR A 147 -5.93 -9.24 -1.18
N MET A 148 -6.71 -8.43 -1.90
CA MET A 148 -6.94 -7.02 -1.54
C MET A 148 -7.64 -6.87 -0.19
N LYS A 149 -8.64 -7.72 0.10
CA LYS A 149 -9.31 -7.78 1.41
C LYS A 149 -8.35 -8.18 2.52
N ASN A 150 -7.44 -9.14 2.29
CA ASN A 150 -6.41 -9.49 3.27
C ASN A 150 -5.45 -8.32 3.57
N ILE A 151 -5.08 -7.51 2.57
CA ILE A 151 -4.31 -6.26 2.81
C ILE A 151 -5.10 -5.31 3.70
N HIS A 152 -6.36 -5.05 3.36
CA HIS A 152 -7.24 -4.18 4.14
C HIS A 152 -7.40 -4.66 5.59
N ASP A 153 -7.66 -5.96 5.76
CA ASP A 153 -7.89 -6.56 7.07
C ASP A 153 -6.64 -6.46 7.94
N ARG A 154 -5.45 -6.77 7.41
CA ARG A 154 -4.20 -6.62 8.17
C ARG A 154 -3.89 -5.17 8.54
N LEU A 155 -4.24 -4.23 7.68
CA LEU A 155 -4.11 -2.82 7.98
C LEU A 155 -5.13 -2.36 9.05
N THR A 156 -6.25 -3.04 9.23
CA THR A 156 -7.30 -2.66 10.20
C THR A 156 -7.30 -3.49 11.49
N GLU A 157 -6.77 -4.72 11.48
CA GLU A 157 -6.66 -5.59 12.65
C GLU A 157 -5.57 -5.14 13.63
N GLU A 158 -4.48 -4.52 13.16
CA GLU A 158 -3.45 -3.95 14.05
C GLU A 158 -3.90 -2.62 14.70
N THR A 159 -4.98 -2.00 14.23
CA THR A 159 -5.63 -0.89 14.94
C THR A 159 -6.58 -1.43 16.00
N ASP A 160 -6.04 -1.59 17.22
CA ASP A 160 -6.77 -1.96 18.43
C ASP A 160 -8.15 -1.27 18.50
N LYS A 161 -9.22 -2.04 18.74
CA LYS A 161 -10.65 -1.65 18.68
C LYS A 161 -11.08 -0.45 19.56
N PHE A 162 -10.14 0.15 20.28
CA PHE A 162 -10.31 1.32 21.13
C PHE A 162 -9.66 2.60 20.57
N ARG A 163 -8.95 2.54 19.44
CA ARG A 163 -8.43 3.71 18.74
C ARG A 163 -9.33 4.05 17.57
N SER A 164 -10.14 5.09 17.77
CA SER A 164 -11.02 5.72 16.77
C SER A 164 -10.28 6.32 15.56
N ASN A 165 -8.95 6.27 15.53
CA ASN A 165 -8.14 6.77 14.44
C ASN A 165 -7.30 5.64 13.86
N ARG A 166 -7.18 5.66 12.53
CA ARG A 166 -6.30 4.87 11.66
C ARG A 166 -4.82 5.13 11.97
N ASP A 167 -4.42 4.95 13.22
CA ASP A 167 -3.12 5.34 13.78
C ASP A 167 -2.19 4.11 13.86
N ILE A 168 -2.02 3.39 12.75
CA ILE A 168 -0.82 2.56 12.62
C ILE A 168 0.37 3.48 12.39
N ASN A 169 1.47 3.22 13.09
CA ASN A 169 2.69 3.99 12.89
C ASN A 169 3.44 3.49 11.65
N LYS A 170 4.45 4.25 11.21
CA LYS A 170 5.26 3.93 10.02
C LYS A 170 5.86 2.52 10.06
N TYR A 171 6.31 2.07 11.22
CA TYR A 171 6.96 0.77 11.37
C TYR A 171 5.94 -0.37 11.22
N GLU A 172 4.74 -0.23 11.79
CA GLU A 172 3.64 -1.19 11.65
C GLU A 172 3.19 -1.30 10.19
N PHE A 173 2.91 -0.16 9.54
CA PHE A 173 2.57 -0.13 8.12
C PHE A 173 3.65 -0.79 7.26
N ASN A 174 4.92 -0.45 7.48
CA ASN A 174 6.06 -1.05 6.76
C ASN A 174 6.08 -2.56 6.90
N LYS A 175 5.91 -3.05 8.12
CA LYS A 175 5.92 -4.48 8.39
C LYS A 175 4.78 -5.17 7.66
N ILE A 176 3.56 -4.62 7.73
CA ILE A 176 2.39 -5.15 7.04
C ILE A 176 2.65 -5.20 5.53
N ILE A 177 2.96 -4.06 4.90
CA ILE A 177 3.19 -3.99 3.44
C ILE A 177 4.36 -4.88 3.01
N SER A 178 5.44 -4.91 3.78
CA SER A 178 6.56 -5.78 3.49
C SER A 178 6.12 -7.24 3.52
N ASP A 179 5.41 -7.68 4.57
CA ASP A 179 5.00 -9.08 4.73
C ASP A 179 3.87 -9.50 3.79
N THR A 180 2.98 -8.60 3.37
CA THR A 180 1.78 -8.94 2.58
C THR A 180 1.90 -8.63 1.10
N VAL A 181 2.57 -7.53 0.74
CA VAL A 181 2.57 -7.00 -0.63
C VAL A 181 3.91 -7.20 -1.33
N MET A 182 5.02 -7.18 -0.58
CA MET A 182 6.37 -7.13 -1.17
C MET A 182 7.18 -8.44 -1.01
N LYS A 183 6.86 -9.27 -0.02
CA LYS A 183 7.68 -10.44 0.34
C LYS A 183 7.36 -11.68 -0.48
N ASP A 184 6.08 -11.96 -0.67
CA ASP A 184 5.61 -13.13 -1.39
C ASP A 184 5.04 -12.70 -2.74
N ILE A 185 5.34 -13.47 -3.79
CA ILE A 185 4.83 -13.24 -5.12
C ILE A 185 3.51 -14.00 -5.25
N TYR A 186 2.37 -13.32 -5.13
CA TYR A 186 1.04 -13.92 -5.18
C TYR A 186 0.44 -13.99 -6.59
N TYR A 187 0.89 -13.21 -7.57
CA TYR A 187 0.29 -13.22 -8.90
C TYR A 187 0.23 -14.62 -9.59
N PRO A 188 1.18 -15.56 -9.37
CA PRO A 188 1.06 -16.92 -9.88
C PRO A 188 -0.18 -17.66 -9.37
N PHE A 189 -0.60 -17.38 -8.14
CA PHE A 189 -1.84 -17.94 -7.57
C PHE A 189 -3.07 -17.45 -8.33
N PHE A 190 -3.16 -16.15 -8.63
CA PHE A 190 -4.29 -15.62 -9.40
C PHE A 190 -4.35 -16.23 -10.81
N LEU A 191 -3.19 -16.44 -11.42
CA LEU A 191 -3.09 -17.07 -12.75
C LEU A 191 -3.38 -18.58 -12.71
N ASP A 192 -3.01 -19.28 -11.64
CA ASP A 192 -3.41 -20.67 -11.42
C ASP A 192 -4.94 -20.78 -11.25
N GLU A 193 -5.57 -19.85 -10.52
CA GLU A 193 -7.03 -19.77 -10.39
C GLU A 193 -7.73 -19.48 -11.74
N TYR A 194 -7.14 -18.60 -12.57
CA TYR A 194 -7.60 -18.36 -13.93
C TYR A 194 -7.57 -19.62 -14.78
N ILE A 195 -6.47 -20.38 -14.77
CA ILE A 195 -6.31 -21.58 -15.60
C ILE A 195 -7.25 -22.69 -15.14
N ASN A 196 -7.41 -22.84 -13.82
CA ASN A 196 -8.18 -23.93 -13.23
C ASN A 196 -9.68 -23.63 -13.06
N CYS A 197 -10.18 -22.46 -13.50
CA CYS A 197 -11.58 -22.05 -13.33
C CYS A 197 -12.08 -22.12 -11.87
N GLY A 198 -11.21 -21.92 -10.88
CA GLY A 198 -11.55 -22.10 -9.46
C GLY A 198 -11.95 -23.52 -9.04
N SER A 199 -11.56 -24.55 -9.80
CA SER A 199 -12.04 -25.93 -9.61
C SER A 199 -11.32 -26.76 -8.54
N GLU A 200 -10.21 -26.30 -7.95
CA GLU A 200 -9.44 -27.15 -7.01
C GLU A 200 -9.05 -26.53 -5.65
N TRP A 201 -9.23 -25.23 -5.39
CA TRP A 201 -8.57 -24.60 -4.22
C TRP A 201 -9.42 -23.62 -3.40
N GLY A 202 -10.74 -23.80 -3.35
CA GLY A 202 -11.67 -23.02 -2.51
C GLY A 202 -11.43 -23.05 -0.98
N ASN A 203 -10.27 -23.50 -0.51
CA ASN A 203 -9.85 -23.54 0.90
C ASN A 203 -8.36 -23.21 1.12
N VAL A 204 -7.68 -22.50 0.22
CA VAL A 204 -6.34 -21.96 0.56
C VAL A 204 -6.56 -20.70 1.39
N GLN A 205 -6.58 -20.88 2.72
CA GLN A 205 -6.39 -19.77 3.64
C GLN A 205 -5.03 -19.14 3.34
N LEU A 206 -5.03 -17.88 2.90
CA LEU A 206 -3.85 -17.03 2.96
C LEU A 206 -3.30 -17.15 4.39
N SER A 207 -2.06 -17.61 4.54
CA SER A 207 -1.53 -17.99 5.85
C SER A 207 -1.60 -16.79 6.80
N LYS A 208 -2.23 -17.01 7.96
CA LYS A 208 -2.27 -16.06 9.07
C LYS A 208 -0.89 -15.55 9.43
#